data_AF-A0AAN5VQY5-F1
#
_entry.id   AF-A0AAN5VQY5-F1
#
_cell.length_a   1.000
_cell.length_b   1.000
_cell.length_c   1.000
_cell.angle_alpha   90.00
_cell.angle_beta   90.00
_cell.angle_gamma   90.00
#
_symmetry.space_group_name_H-M   'P 1'
#
loop_
_entity.id
_entity.type
_entity.pdbx_description
1 polymer ?
#
loop_
_entity_poly.entity_id
_entity_poly.type
_entity_poly.pdbx_seq_one_letter_code
_entity_poly.pdbx_strand_id
1 'polypeptide(L)'
;MENLQNDNKNTNLIIGTNNNNDIFISQKNRYLNMIVLGKKGTGKTSKVLPTLASQDLQNKNIGMTLIVTKKEMAYTLNALAKEFDREVVFLKVSTNIEILNHFLFMEKYDYDYVNENIINYKEAIKKKKIVIIDMEVAKYKYNAINAVKMLLLQLTLDIQETDITKRNPHFIYIDDSFYYLDSLEYLLNYSDDYNISLILFFQSRNQFLLNDKDYTALLDNNIRTTILLNALNVEDVEYYQKRIYEKKNPSDFWQQHLNFFLYESLNATGKRIVGSGQFKFLDKEFIENLEKKSKRLRNKLIKNTKDEYKNKNMIKDFSYLEGEPTPVDPRLIFEENITDNNNELDILIKSENSHKQNSLGEMEKEKKRKISSILFNKESENISYVNNNFDYKF
;
A
#
# COMPACT_ATOMS: atom_id res chain seq x y z
N MET A 1 34.83 10.87 4.51
CA MET A 1 34.21 12.17 4.85
C MET A 1 34.61 13.14 3.76
N GLU A 2 33.71 14.08 3.42
CA GLU A 2 33.80 15.05 2.31
C GLU A 2 33.34 14.54 0.93
N ASN A 3 32.02 14.54 0.74
CA ASN A 3 31.33 15.21 -0.38
C ASN A 3 29.82 14.95 -0.31
N LEU A 4 29.17 15.49 0.73
CA LEU A 4 27.71 15.51 0.91
C LEU A 4 27.22 16.92 1.25
N GLN A 5 27.84 17.94 0.64
CA GLN A 5 27.37 19.31 0.71
C GLN A 5 27.21 19.83 -0.72
N ASN A 6 26.02 19.61 -1.29
CA ASN A 6 25.30 20.54 -2.18
C ASN A 6 24.12 19.85 -2.88
N ASP A 7 23.11 19.49 -2.10
CA ASP A 7 21.71 19.41 -2.56
C ASP A 7 20.79 19.47 -1.34
N ASN A 8 20.78 20.63 -0.65
CA ASN A 8 19.85 20.91 0.44
C ASN A 8 18.44 21.20 -0.10
N LYS A 9 17.85 20.24 -0.82
CA LYS A 9 16.38 20.18 -0.94
C LYS A 9 15.88 19.55 0.34
N ASN A 10 15.14 20.32 1.14
CA ASN A 10 14.55 19.89 2.40
C ASN A 10 13.76 18.58 2.18
N THR A 11 14.34 17.43 2.56
CA THR A 11 13.78 16.07 2.35
C THR A 11 12.67 15.72 3.35
N ASN A 12 12.39 16.63 4.27
CA ASN A 12 11.35 16.52 5.26
C ASN A 12 9.97 16.55 4.61
N LEU A 13 9.05 15.76 5.16
CA LEU A 13 7.66 15.71 4.70
C LEU A 13 6.85 16.73 5.49
N ILE A 14 6.33 17.76 4.84
CA ILE A 14 5.51 18.78 5.48
C ILE A 14 4.09 18.23 5.56
N ILE A 15 3.60 17.98 6.78
CA ILE A 15 2.26 17.40 6.98
C ILE A 15 1.22 18.48 7.28
N GLY A 16 1.61 19.63 7.79
CA GLY A 16 0.66 20.69 8.12
C GLY A 16 1.32 21.90 8.75
N THR A 17 0.50 22.72 9.40
CA THR A 17 0.95 23.91 10.13
C THR A 17 0.35 23.97 11.54
N ASN A 18 1.09 24.59 12.45
CA ASN A 18 0.60 24.99 13.76
C ASN A 18 1.11 26.40 14.07
N ASN A 19 0.21 27.36 14.30
CA ASN A 19 0.53 28.76 14.55
C ASN A 19 1.50 29.34 13.49
N ASN A 20 1.21 29.10 12.21
CA ASN A 20 2.03 29.49 11.05
C ASN A 20 3.41 28.83 10.92
N ASN A 21 3.76 27.88 11.79
CA ASN A 21 4.97 27.07 11.64
C ASN A 21 4.64 25.76 10.93
N ASP A 22 5.44 25.40 9.93
CA ASP A 22 5.33 24.11 9.26
C ASP A 22 5.65 22.97 10.24
N ILE A 23 4.76 21.99 10.31
CA ILE A 23 4.98 20.70 10.95
C ILE A 23 5.53 19.76 9.90
N PHE A 24 6.69 19.16 10.19
CA PHE A 24 7.33 18.23 9.29
C PHE A 24 7.73 16.92 9.99
N ILE A 25 7.78 15.85 9.21
CA ILE A 25 8.35 14.56 9.59
C ILE A 25 9.76 14.49 9.01
N SER A 26 10.73 14.30 9.89
CA SER A 26 12.14 14.23 9.50
C SER A 26 12.39 13.10 8.52
N GLN A 27 13.30 13.28 7.57
CA GLN A 27 13.66 12.23 6.61
C GLN A 27 13.96 10.88 7.28
N LYS A 28 14.70 10.87 8.39
CA LYS A 28 15.00 9.64 9.15
C LYS A 28 13.74 8.91 9.59
N ASN A 29 12.76 9.62 10.16
CA ASN A 29 11.52 9.00 10.62
C ASN A 29 10.64 8.53 9.48
N ARG A 30 10.76 9.14 8.31
CA ARG A 30 10.03 8.72 7.12
C ARG A 30 10.43 7.33 6.63
N TYR A 31 11.61 6.83 6.99
CA TYR A 31 12.04 5.46 6.70
C TYR A 31 11.61 4.42 7.75
N LEU A 32 10.95 4.85 8.82
CA LEU A 32 10.58 3.98 9.94
C LEU A 32 9.07 3.76 10.02
N ASN A 33 8.42 3.72 8.85
CA ASN A 33 6.99 3.51 8.66
C ASN A 33 6.07 4.55 9.32
N MET A 34 4.87 4.67 8.76
CA MET A 34 3.85 5.61 9.18
C MET A 34 2.47 4.96 9.15
N ILE A 35 1.67 5.24 10.17
CA ILE A 35 0.22 5.00 10.15
C ILE A 35 -0.54 6.32 10.08
N VAL A 36 -1.59 6.34 9.27
CA VAL A 36 -2.62 7.37 9.25
C VAL A 36 -3.96 6.73 9.64
N LEU A 37 -4.52 7.15 10.77
CA LEU A 37 -5.79 6.68 11.30
C LEU A 37 -6.90 7.73 11.15
N GLY A 38 -8.09 7.30 10.76
CA GLY A 38 -9.28 8.15 10.79
C GLY A 38 -10.48 7.50 10.14
N LYS A 39 -11.70 7.81 10.58
CA LYS A 39 -12.92 7.20 10.02
C LYS A 39 -13.15 7.47 8.53
N LYS A 40 -14.14 6.80 7.94
CA LYS A 40 -14.63 7.11 6.59
C LYS A 40 -15.07 8.59 6.53
N GLY A 41 -14.71 9.28 5.45
CA GLY A 41 -15.06 10.69 5.25
C GLY A 41 -14.04 11.72 5.76
N THR A 42 -13.00 11.32 6.51
CA THR A 42 -11.95 12.23 7.03
C THR A 42 -10.94 12.68 5.98
N GLY A 43 -11.04 12.17 4.75
CA GLY A 43 -10.16 12.56 3.64
C GLY A 43 -8.85 11.79 3.54
N LYS A 44 -8.68 10.63 4.21
CA LYS A 44 -7.51 9.74 4.06
C LYS A 44 -7.09 9.54 2.60
N THR A 45 -7.94 8.89 1.81
CA THR A 45 -7.68 8.62 0.38
C THR A 45 -7.70 9.88 -0.47
N SER A 46 -8.67 10.78 -0.26
CA SER A 46 -8.98 11.86 -1.20
C SER A 46 -8.16 13.14 -0.99
N LYS A 47 -7.54 13.30 0.18
CA LYS A 47 -6.77 14.49 0.54
C LYS A 47 -5.39 14.13 1.09
N VAL A 48 -5.32 13.33 2.16
CA VAL A 48 -4.05 13.04 2.84
C VAL A 48 -3.09 12.27 1.93
N LEU A 49 -3.52 11.12 1.40
CA LEU A 49 -2.70 10.27 0.53
C LEU A 49 -2.11 11.06 -0.66
N PRO A 50 -2.89 11.76 -1.50
CA PRO A 50 -2.32 12.51 -2.62
C PRO A 50 -1.44 13.68 -2.16
N THR A 51 -1.71 14.31 -1.01
CA THR A 51 -0.85 15.37 -0.46
C THR A 51 0.53 14.84 -0.06
N LEU A 52 0.59 13.70 0.64
CA LEU A 52 1.86 13.08 1.02
C LEU A 52 2.59 12.56 -0.21
N ALA A 53 1.88 11.83 -1.08
CA ALA A 53 2.43 11.31 -2.33
C ALA A 53 2.96 12.42 -3.25
N SER A 54 2.29 13.57 -3.32
CA SER A 54 2.76 14.70 -4.15
C SER A 54 4.13 15.21 -3.75
N GLN A 55 4.42 15.29 -2.44
CA GLN A 55 5.73 15.73 -1.96
C GLN A 55 6.82 14.71 -2.32
N ASP A 56 6.45 13.44 -2.37
CA ASP A 56 7.38 12.33 -2.66
C ASP A 56 7.65 12.20 -4.15
N LEU A 57 6.63 12.46 -4.96
CA LEU A 57 6.74 12.50 -6.41
C LEU A 57 7.67 13.63 -6.88
N GLN A 58 7.70 14.77 -6.17
CA GLN A 58 8.68 15.84 -6.41
C GLN A 58 10.12 15.38 -6.15
N ASN A 59 10.32 14.44 -5.22
CA ASN A 59 11.63 13.87 -4.95
C ASN A 59 11.96 12.73 -5.93
N LYS A 60 12.70 13.07 -6.99
CA LYS A 60 13.15 12.13 -8.02
C LYS A 60 14.07 11.01 -7.50
N ASN A 61 14.57 11.12 -6.26
CA ASN A 61 15.44 10.11 -5.66
C ASN A 61 14.69 8.93 -5.02
N ILE A 62 13.37 9.02 -4.88
CA ILE A 62 12.55 8.03 -4.16
C ILE A 62 11.57 7.37 -5.14
N GLY A 63 11.60 6.04 -5.26
CA GLY A 63 10.56 5.27 -5.95
C GLY A 63 9.32 5.11 -5.09
N MET A 64 8.18 4.74 -5.68
CA MET A 64 6.96 4.52 -4.89
C MET A 64 6.13 3.36 -5.43
N THR A 65 5.43 2.66 -4.53
CA THR A 65 4.30 1.78 -4.83
C THR A 65 3.06 2.33 -4.13
N LEU A 66 1.99 2.56 -4.87
CA LEU A 66 0.72 3.13 -4.38
C LEU A 66 -0.40 2.12 -4.62
N ILE A 67 -0.87 1.47 -3.56
CA ILE A 67 -1.99 0.54 -3.58
C ILE A 67 -3.24 1.31 -3.17
N VAL A 68 -4.23 1.39 -4.05
CA VAL A 68 -5.46 2.14 -3.82
C VAL A 68 -6.70 1.30 -4.16
N THR A 69 -7.75 1.45 -3.37
CA THR A 69 -9.02 0.74 -3.53
C THR A 69 -10.10 1.57 -4.24
N LYS A 70 -9.91 2.90 -4.30
CA LYS A 70 -10.87 3.82 -4.93
C LYS A 70 -10.53 4.10 -6.39
N LYS A 71 -11.48 3.76 -7.26
CA LYS A 71 -11.41 3.85 -8.74
C LYS A 71 -10.76 5.11 -9.29
N GLU A 72 -11.20 6.29 -8.83
CA GLU A 72 -10.68 7.57 -9.37
C GLU A 72 -9.28 7.90 -8.83
N MET A 73 -8.90 7.38 -7.67
CA MET A 73 -7.65 7.74 -7.01
C MET A 73 -6.44 7.26 -7.81
N ALA A 74 -6.51 6.07 -8.42
CA ALA A 74 -5.44 5.55 -9.27
C ALA A 74 -5.13 6.50 -10.44
N TYR A 75 -6.16 7.02 -11.11
CA TYR A 75 -5.99 7.96 -12.22
C TYR A 75 -5.47 9.32 -11.74
N THR A 76 -5.93 9.79 -10.58
CA THR A 76 -5.43 11.03 -9.96
C THR A 76 -3.95 10.92 -9.63
N LEU A 77 -3.51 9.81 -9.02
CA LEU A 77 -2.10 9.56 -8.72
C LEU A 77 -1.25 9.40 -10.00
N ASN A 78 -1.80 8.78 -11.05
CA ASN A 78 -1.12 8.68 -12.34
C ASN A 78 -0.95 10.07 -12.99
N ALA A 79 -1.99 10.90 -12.96
CA ALA A 79 -1.91 12.29 -13.42
C ALA A 79 -0.87 13.08 -12.61
N LEU A 80 -0.83 12.88 -11.28
CA LEU A 80 0.10 13.56 -10.38
C LEU A 80 1.55 13.14 -10.64
N ALA A 81 1.79 11.85 -10.84
CA ALA A 81 3.11 11.34 -11.17
C ALA A 81 3.60 11.89 -12.52
N LYS A 82 2.71 11.98 -13.52
CA LYS A 82 3.03 12.59 -14.81
C LYS A 82 3.28 14.09 -14.72
N GLU A 83 2.59 14.80 -13.83
CA GLU A 83 2.83 16.23 -13.59
C GLU A 83 4.26 16.50 -13.13
N PHE A 84 4.80 15.58 -12.33
CA PHE A 84 6.19 15.63 -11.88
C PHE A 84 7.10 14.77 -12.74
N ASP A 85 6.83 14.55 -14.03
CA ASP A 85 7.68 13.78 -14.97
C ASP A 85 8.22 12.47 -14.40
N ARG A 86 7.37 11.69 -13.75
CA ARG A 86 7.73 10.37 -13.21
C ARG A 86 7.28 9.27 -14.16
N GLU A 87 8.14 8.28 -14.37
CA GLU A 87 7.77 7.06 -15.08
C GLU A 87 6.82 6.23 -14.21
N VAL A 88 5.68 5.81 -14.78
CA VAL A 88 4.61 5.11 -14.07
C VAL A 88 4.44 3.69 -14.62
N VAL A 89 4.45 2.70 -13.73
CA VAL A 89 3.94 1.35 -13.99
C VAL A 89 2.51 1.31 -13.46
N PHE A 90 1.53 1.24 -14.36
CA PHE A 90 0.11 1.37 -14.01
C PHE A 90 -0.59 0.01 -14.07
N LEU A 91 -0.79 -0.60 -12.90
CA LEU A 91 -1.41 -1.92 -12.74
C LEU A 91 -2.87 -1.73 -12.32
N LYS A 92 -3.75 -1.66 -13.32
CA LYS A 92 -5.19 -1.51 -13.10
C LYS A 92 -5.98 -2.41 -14.03
N VAL A 93 -6.92 -3.17 -13.45
CA VAL A 93 -7.71 -4.20 -14.16
C VAL A 93 -8.41 -3.63 -15.39
N SER A 94 -9.13 -2.52 -15.24
CA SER A 94 -9.90 -1.93 -16.35
C SER A 94 -9.05 -1.35 -17.49
N THR A 95 -7.71 -1.34 -17.36
CA THR A 95 -6.79 -0.77 -18.35
C THR A 95 -5.68 -1.73 -18.78
N ASN A 96 -5.68 -2.97 -18.27
CA ASN A 96 -4.63 -3.95 -18.55
C ASN A 96 -5.27 -5.31 -18.83
N ILE A 97 -5.12 -5.76 -20.08
CA ILE A 97 -5.71 -7.00 -20.61
C ILE A 97 -5.12 -8.22 -19.90
N GLU A 98 -3.82 -8.23 -19.69
CA GLU A 98 -3.12 -9.35 -19.06
C GLU A 98 -3.58 -9.53 -17.61
N ILE A 99 -3.79 -8.41 -16.91
CA ILE A 99 -4.36 -8.43 -15.57
C ILE A 99 -5.78 -8.97 -15.60
N LEU A 100 -6.66 -8.42 -16.44
CA LEU A 100 -8.07 -8.78 -16.47
C LEU A 100 -8.31 -10.22 -16.94
N ASN A 101 -7.56 -10.72 -17.92
CA ASN A 101 -7.82 -12.03 -18.50
C ASN A 101 -7.15 -13.18 -17.74
N HIS A 102 -6.04 -12.91 -17.06
CA HIS A 102 -5.20 -13.95 -16.49
C HIS A 102 -4.81 -13.67 -15.04
N PHE A 103 -3.98 -12.65 -14.77
CA PHE A 103 -3.38 -12.46 -13.44
C PHE A 103 -4.39 -12.28 -12.31
N LEU A 104 -5.50 -11.57 -12.54
CA LEU A 104 -6.53 -11.34 -11.54
C LEU A 104 -7.18 -12.64 -11.04
N PHE A 105 -7.21 -13.68 -11.88
CA PHE A 105 -7.87 -14.96 -11.60
C PHE A 105 -6.87 -16.09 -11.36
N MET A 106 -5.58 -15.77 -11.17
CA MET A 106 -4.59 -16.78 -10.81
C MET A 106 -4.88 -17.33 -9.40
N GLU A 107 -5.02 -18.64 -9.31
CA GLU A 107 -5.18 -19.34 -8.02
C GLU A 107 -3.85 -19.57 -7.32
N LYS A 108 -2.76 -19.69 -8.09
CA LYS A 108 -1.42 -19.98 -7.58
C LYS A 108 -0.44 -18.89 -7.96
N TYR A 109 0.42 -18.54 -7.03
CA TYR A 109 1.50 -17.60 -7.27
C TYR A 109 2.61 -18.24 -8.12
N ASP A 110 2.93 -17.58 -9.23
CA ASP A 110 4.03 -17.91 -10.13
C ASP A 110 4.98 -16.71 -10.24
N TYR A 111 6.19 -16.85 -9.72
CA TYR A 111 7.19 -15.78 -9.70
C TYR A 111 7.59 -15.33 -11.10
N ASP A 112 7.87 -16.29 -11.99
CA ASP A 112 8.43 -15.99 -13.31
C ASP A 112 7.36 -15.30 -14.17
N TYR A 113 6.14 -15.82 -14.16
CA TYR A 113 5.02 -15.19 -14.85
C TYR A 113 4.77 -13.76 -14.35
N VAL A 114 4.71 -13.53 -13.04
CA VAL A 114 4.45 -12.20 -12.48
C VAL A 114 5.60 -11.25 -12.81
N ASN A 115 6.84 -11.69 -12.67
CA ASN A 115 8.03 -10.87 -12.96
C ASN A 115 8.14 -10.47 -14.44
N GLU A 116 7.77 -11.36 -15.37
CA GLU A 116 7.89 -11.13 -16.81
C GLU A 116 6.70 -10.39 -17.40
N ASN A 117 5.48 -10.71 -16.97
CA ASN A 117 4.25 -10.24 -17.63
C ASN A 117 3.51 -9.16 -16.85
N ILE A 118 3.72 -9.06 -15.53
CA ILE A 118 2.97 -8.13 -14.68
C ILE A 118 3.85 -7.00 -14.17
N ILE A 119 4.90 -7.32 -13.40
CA ILE A 119 5.84 -6.32 -12.88
C ILE A 119 7.17 -6.92 -12.43
N ASN A 120 8.25 -6.27 -12.85
CA ASN A 120 9.59 -6.47 -12.32
C ASN A 120 9.91 -5.37 -11.29
N TYR A 121 9.79 -5.67 -9.99
CA TYR A 121 10.04 -4.65 -8.97
C TYR A 121 11.51 -4.27 -8.85
N LYS A 122 12.45 -5.16 -9.21
CA LYS A 122 13.88 -4.83 -9.23
C LYS A 122 14.15 -3.66 -10.18
N GLU A 123 13.59 -3.71 -11.37
CA GLU A 123 13.71 -2.64 -12.36
C GLU A 123 12.98 -1.37 -11.88
N ALA A 124 11.77 -1.52 -11.36
CA ALA A 124 10.97 -0.40 -10.86
C ALA A 124 11.71 0.37 -9.75
N ILE A 125 12.26 -0.33 -8.76
CA ILE A 125 13.02 0.27 -7.65
C ILE A 125 14.33 0.87 -8.16
N LYS A 126 15.08 0.14 -9.01
CA LYS A 126 16.35 0.63 -9.60
C LYS A 126 16.17 1.96 -10.33
N LYS A 127 15.09 2.07 -11.10
CA LYS A 127 14.76 3.27 -11.89
C LYS A 127 13.88 4.27 -11.14
N LYS A 128 13.57 4.02 -9.85
CA LYS A 128 12.73 4.89 -9.01
C LYS A 128 11.38 5.20 -9.66
N LYS A 129 10.80 4.20 -10.33
CA LYS A 129 9.48 4.30 -10.97
C LYS A 129 8.38 4.42 -9.92
N ILE A 130 7.22 4.88 -10.38
CA ILE A 130 6.00 4.96 -9.59
C ILE A 130 5.09 3.81 -10.01
N VAL A 131 4.92 2.84 -9.13
CA VAL A 131 4.00 1.72 -9.33
C VAL A 131 2.65 2.11 -8.74
N ILE A 132 1.58 2.08 -9.53
CA ILE A 132 0.22 2.36 -9.04
C ILE A 132 -0.61 1.10 -9.26
N ILE A 133 -1.21 0.60 -8.19
CA ILE A 133 -1.95 -0.67 -8.14
C ILE A 133 -3.39 -0.37 -7.75
N ASP A 134 -4.32 -0.70 -8.64
CA ASP A 134 -5.76 -0.67 -8.40
C ASP A 134 -6.41 -1.90 -9.02
N MET A 135 -6.56 -2.94 -8.21
CA MET A 135 -7.21 -4.19 -8.62
C MET A 135 -8.74 -4.11 -8.58
N GLU A 136 -9.31 -2.93 -8.33
CA GLU A 136 -10.75 -2.70 -8.27
C GLU A 136 -11.44 -3.64 -7.25
N VAL A 137 -10.95 -3.62 -6.01
CA VAL A 137 -11.41 -4.49 -4.90
C VAL A 137 -12.93 -4.47 -4.75
N ALA A 138 -13.57 -3.31 -4.91
CA ALA A 138 -15.03 -3.19 -4.85
C ALA A 138 -15.77 -4.04 -5.90
N LYS A 139 -15.12 -4.32 -7.04
CA LYS A 139 -15.69 -5.10 -8.15
C LYS A 139 -15.31 -6.57 -8.09
N TYR A 140 -14.04 -6.90 -7.90
CA TYR A 140 -13.54 -8.28 -7.96
C TYR A 140 -13.28 -8.93 -6.60
N LYS A 141 -13.55 -8.22 -5.51
CA LYS A 141 -13.51 -8.72 -4.13
C LYS A 141 -12.22 -9.49 -3.81
N TYR A 142 -12.36 -10.76 -3.41
CA TYR A 142 -11.28 -11.64 -3.00
C TYR A 142 -10.18 -11.80 -4.07
N ASN A 143 -10.55 -11.94 -5.35
CA ASN A 143 -9.59 -12.06 -6.45
C ASN A 143 -8.68 -10.83 -6.55
N ALA A 144 -9.24 -9.63 -6.37
CA ALA A 144 -8.45 -8.40 -6.35
C ALA A 144 -7.53 -8.33 -5.12
N ILE A 145 -8.01 -8.75 -3.95
CA ILE A 145 -7.19 -8.78 -2.72
C ILE A 145 -6.02 -9.74 -2.92
N ASN A 146 -6.27 -10.95 -3.39
CA ASN A 146 -5.24 -11.96 -3.66
C ASN A 146 -4.23 -11.49 -4.70
N ALA A 147 -4.68 -10.88 -5.80
CA ALA A 147 -3.78 -10.32 -6.81
C ALA A 147 -2.84 -9.26 -6.19
N VAL A 148 -3.34 -8.40 -5.30
CA VAL A 148 -2.47 -7.44 -4.58
C VAL A 148 -1.52 -8.16 -3.63
N LYS A 149 -1.96 -9.20 -2.91
CA LYS A 149 -1.08 -9.99 -2.03
C LYS A 149 0.04 -10.68 -2.83
N MET A 150 -0.25 -11.22 -4.02
CA MET A 150 0.75 -11.76 -4.94
C MET A 150 1.75 -10.68 -5.39
N LEU A 151 1.30 -9.45 -5.64
CA LEU A 151 2.19 -8.33 -5.97
C LEU A 151 3.04 -7.88 -4.79
N LEU A 152 2.53 -7.91 -3.56
CA LEU A 152 3.30 -7.63 -2.34
C LEU A 152 4.32 -8.73 -2.06
N LEU A 153 3.97 -9.99 -2.33
CA LEU A 153 4.89 -11.12 -2.27
C LEU A 153 6.01 -10.98 -3.31
N GLN A 154 5.67 -10.66 -4.56
CA GLN A 154 6.64 -10.38 -5.62
C GLN A 154 7.61 -9.27 -5.20
N LEU A 155 7.08 -8.17 -4.64
CA LEU A 155 7.89 -7.07 -4.13
C LEU A 155 8.86 -7.57 -3.05
N THR A 156 8.36 -8.28 -2.05
CA THR A 156 9.17 -8.85 -0.97
C THR A 156 10.31 -9.72 -1.51
N LEU A 157 10.00 -10.62 -2.44
CA LEU A 157 11.00 -11.50 -3.06
C LEU A 157 12.05 -10.71 -3.84
N ASP A 158 11.64 -9.73 -4.64
CA ASP A 158 12.57 -8.92 -5.43
C ASP A 158 13.49 -8.05 -4.56
N ILE A 159 13.01 -7.58 -3.42
CA ILE A 159 13.79 -6.81 -2.44
C ILE A 159 14.88 -7.66 -1.80
N GLN A 160 14.55 -8.90 -1.40
CA GLN A 160 15.48 -9.81 -0.75
C GLN A 160 16.66 -10.19 -1.65
N GLU A 161 16.48 -10.09 -2.96
CA GLU A 161 17.47 -10.54 -3.93
C GLU A 161 18.47 -9.50 -4.38
N THR A 162 18.19 -8.22 -4.13
CA THR A 162 18.96 -7.14 -4.75
C THR A 162 19.56 -6.21 -3.71
N ASP A 163 20.85 -5.90 -3.84
CA ASP A 163 21.48 -4.77 -3.12
C ASP A 163 20.98 -3.41 -3.62
N ILE A 164 20.14 -3.42 -4.67
CA ILE A 164 19.55 -2.23 -5.29
C ILE A 164 18.63 -1.51 -4.31
N THR A 165 17.85 -2.25 -3.53
CA THR A 165 16.89 -1.70 -2.55
C THR A 165 17.63 -1.01 -1.39
N LYS A 166 18.72 -1.63 -0.91
CA LYS A 166 19.65 -1.01 0.05
C LYS A 166 20.28 0.31 -0.40
N ARG A 167 20.18 0.64 -1.69
CA ARG A 167 20.73 1.88 -2.27
C ARG A 167 19.68 2.88 -2.73
N ASN A 168 18.48 2.40 -3.07
CA ASN A 168 17.42 3.23 -3.63
C ASN A 168 16.19 3.20 -2.72
N PRO A 169 15.82 4.36 -2.14
CA PRO A 169 14.66 4.42 -1.27
C PRO A 169 13.36 4.23 -2.04
N HIS A 170 12.43 3.46 -1.47
CA HIS A 170 11.15 3.15 -2.09
C HIS A 170 10.01 3.17 -1.08
N PHE A 171 9.01 4.02 -1.29
CA PHE A 171 7.89 4.18 -0.35
C PHE A 171 6.63 3.44 -0.82
N ILE A 172 6.02 2.70 0.09
CA ILE A 172 4.85 1.86 -0.16
C ILE A 172 3.65 2.49 0.56
N TYR A 173 2.76 3.09 -0.21
CA TYR A 173 1.50 3.65 0.25
C TYR A 173 0.40 2.63 0.06
N ILE A 174 -0.35 2.33 1.12
CA ILE A 174 -1.40 1.32 1.07
C ILE A 174 -2.69 1.91 1.63
N ASP A 175 -3.64 2.26 0.76
CA ASP A 175 -4.99 2.60 1.22
C ASP A 175 -5.72 1.35 1.71
N ASP A 176 -6.62 1.51 2.68
CA ASP A 176 -7.36 0.40 3.31
C ASP A 176 -6.43 -0.78 3.68
N SER A 177 -5.34 -0.50 4.40
CA SER A 177 -4.22 -1.44 4.60
C SER A 177 -4.58 -2.76 5.26
N PHE A 178 -5.69 -2.81 5.98
CA PHE A 178 -6.16 -4.01 6.69
C PHE A 178 -6.41 -5.20 5.76
N TYR A 179 -6.70 -4.99 4.47
CA TYR A 179 -6.82 -6.08 3.50
C TYR A 179 -5.56 -6.92 3.35
N TYR A 180 -4.40 -6.35 3.68
CA TYR A 180 -3.09 -6.89 3.31
C TYR A 180 -2.16 -7.09 4.50
N LEU A 181 -2.62 -6.89 5.75
CA LEU A 181 -1.77 -6.92 6.95
C LEU A 181 -0.94 -8.19 7.08
N ASP A 182 -1.52 -9.34 6.75
CA ASP A 182 -0.85 -10.64 6.72
C ASP A 182 0.37 -10.68 5.78
N SER A 183 0.28 -9.97 4.66
CA SER A 183 1.30 -9.92 3.62
C SER A 183 2.36 -8.83 3.88
N LEU A 184 2.18 -8.01 4.91
CA LEU A 184 3.09 -6.89 5.23
C LEU A 184 4.08 -7.22 6.35
N GLU A 185 3.96 -8.36 7.02
CA GLU A 185 4.77 -8.71 8.20
C GLU A 185 6.27 -8.62 7.93
N TYR A 186 6.73 -9.20 6.81
CA TYR A 186 8.13 -9.12 6.42
C TYR A 186 8.56 -7.68 6.11
N LEU A 187 7.75 -6.96 5.32
CA LEU A 187 8.06 -5.60 4.90
C LEU A 187 8.13 -4.63 6.10
N LEU A 188 7.31 -4.83 7.13
CA LEU A 188 7.31 -4.02 8.35
C LEU A 188 8.55 -4.29 9.21
N ASN A 189 8.93 -5.56 9.40
CA ASN A 189 10.05 -5.92 10.27
C ASN A 189 11.42 -5.56 9.68
N TYR A 190 11.54 -5.52 8.35
CA TYR A 190 12.82 -5.31 7.66
C TYR A 190 12.84 -4.05 6.78
N SER A 191 11.91 -3.12 6.98
CA SER A 191 11.79 -1.93 6.14
C SER A 191 13.09 -1.09 6.10
N ASP A 192 13.73 -0.95 7.26
CA ASP A 192 14.96 -0.17 7.44
C ASP A 192 16.18 -0.82 6.77
N ASP A 193 16.28 -2.15 6.81
CA ASP A 193 17.33 -2.91 6.13
C ASP A 193 17.33 -2.72 4.60
N TYR A 194 16.19 -2.36 4.02
CA TYR A 194 15.98 -2.25 2.57
C TYR A 194 15.65 -0.83 2.08
N ASN A 195 15.78 0.20 2.92
CA ASN A 195 15.37 1.59 2.63
C ASN A 195 13.92 1.71 2.13
N ILE A 196 13.05 0.88 2.66
CA ILE A 196 11.63 0.88 2.37
C ILE A 196 10.91 1.60 3.50
N SER A 197 9.79 2.23 3.17
CA SER A 197 8.88 2.72 4.19
C SER A 197 7.46 2.44 3.79
N LEU A 198 6.67 1.97 4.75
CA LEU A 198 5.26 1.73 4.61
C LEU A 198 4.48 2.92 5.17
N ILE A 199 3.57 3.46 4.37
CA ILE A 199 2.60 4.47 4.78
C ILE A 199 1.22 3.79 4.70
N LEU A 200 0.72 3.41 5.87
CA LEU A 200 -0.48 2.60 6.01
C LEU A 200 -1.67 3.46 6.43
N PHE A 201 -2.81 3.29 5.75
CA PHE A 201 -4.04 4.00 6.04
C PHE A 201 -5.08 3.05 6.63
N PHE A 202 -5.49 3.35 7.86
CA PHE A 202 -6.48 2.59 8.61
C PHE A 202 -7.65 3.47 9.03
N GLN A 203 -8.80 2.86 9.25
CA GLN A 203 -9.98 3.51 9.81
C GLN A 203 -9.95 3.55 11.34
N SER A 204 -9.45 2.47 11.95
CA SER A 204 -9.37 2.27 13.40
C SER A 204 -8.33 1.19 13.73
N ARG A 205 -7.84 1.17 14.97
CA ARG A 205 -7.03 0.06 15.51
C ARG A 205 -7.77 -1.27 15.55
N ASN A 206 -9.11 -1.29 15.55
CA ASN A 206 -9.86 -2.55 15.49
C ASN A 206 -9.61 -3.32 14.18
N GLN A 207 -9.10 -2.63 13.14
CA GLN A 207 -8.67 -3.28 11.90
C GLN A 207 -7.29 -3.92 11.98
N PHE A 208 -6.61 -3.86 13.13
CA PHE A 208 -5.37 -4.59 13.39
C PHE A 208 -5.64 -6.05 13.77
N LEU A 209 -6.90 -6.39 14.05
CA LEU A 209 -7.36 -7.74 14.28
C LEU A 209 -7.88 -8.28 12.94
N LEU A 210 -7.26 -9.33 12.42
CA LEU A 210 -7.64 -9.96 11.16
C LEU A 210 -7.61 -11.48 11.34
N ASN A 211 -8.73 -12.16 11.08
CA ASN A 211 -8.87 -13.62 11.13
C ASN A 211 -8.24 -14.22 12.41
N ASP A 212 -8.68 -13.73 13.57
CA ASP A 212 -8.20 -14.10 14.92
C ASP A 212 -6.71 -13.83 15.23
N LYS A 213 -5.95 -13.28 14.27
CA LYS A 213 -4.58 -12.82 14.48
C LYS A 213 -4.57 -11.34 14.85
N ASP A 214 -3.89 -11.03 15.95
CA ASP A 214 -3.69 -9.65 16.42
C ASP A 214 -2.35 -9.10 15.92
N TYR A 215 -2.41 -8.12 15.01
CA TYR A 215 -1.24 -7.44 14.46
C TYR A 215 -0.81 -6.22 15.28
N THR A 216 -1.46 -5.92 16.41
CA THR A 216 -1.17 -4.73 17.23
C THR A 216 0.30 -4.66 17.64
N ALA A 217 0.87 -5.76 18.12
CA ALA A 217 2.27 -5.79 18.55
C ALA A 217 3.24 -5.56 17.37
N LEU A 218 2.96 -6.15 16.20
CA LEU A 218 3.74 -5.95 14.99
C LEU A 218 3.74 -4.47 14.59
N LEU A 219 2.57 -3.84 14.60
CA LEU A 219 2.40 -2.45 14.20
C LEU A 219 3.02 -1.49 15.22
N ASP A 220 2.74 -1.66 16.51
CA ASP A 220 3.26 -0.80 17.58
C ASP A 220 4.80 -0.80 17.64
N ASN A 221 5.45 -1.93 17.29
CA ASN A 221 6.91 -2.06 17.29
C ASN A 221 7.57 -1.49 16.02
N ASN A 222 6.91 -1.61 14.86
CA ASN A 222 7.51 -1.26 13.57
C ASN A 222 7.07 0.10 13.01
N ILE A 223 6.15 0.81 13.67
CA ILE A 223 5.68 2.13 13.23
C ILE A 223 6.21 3.23 14.12
N ARG A 224 6.96 4.13 13.50
CA ARG A 224 7.56 5.28 14.17
C ARG A 224 6.63 6.48 14.25
N THR A 225 5.86 6.71 13.19
CA THR A 225 5.02 7.91 13.07
C THR A 225 3.55 7.54 13.01
N THR A 226 2.75 8.10 13.89
CA THR A 226 1.30 7.95 13.88
C THR A 226 0.65 9.30 13.64
N ILE A 227 -0.24 9.37 12.66
CA ILE A 227 -1.09 10.53 12.38
C ILE A 227 -2.53 10.14 12.68
N LEU A 228 -3.19 10.92 13.52
CA LEU A 228 -4.58 10.75 13.89
C LEU A 228 -5.39 11.87 13.26
N LEU A 229 -6.23 11.51 12.30
CA LEU A 229 -7.21 12.43 11.73
C LEU A 229 -8.39 12.60 12.69
N ASN A 230 -9.18 13.64 12.43
CA ASN A 230 -10.40 13.90 13.18
C ASN A 230 -11.39 12.71 13.15
N ALA A 231 -12.32 12.69 14.11
CA ALA A 231 -13.42 11.74 14.22
C ALA A 231 -12.99 10.28 14.43
N LEU A 232 -12.01 10.04 15.32
CA LEU A 232 -11.70 8.69 15.80
C LEU A 232 -12.91 8.05 16.52
N ASN A 233 -12.89 6.72 16.68
CA ASN A 233 -13.88 6.05 17.53
C ASN A 233 -13.51 6.17 19.01
N VAL A 234 -14.43 5.80 19.91
CA VAL A 234 -14.25 5.98 21.35
C VAL A 234 -13.06 5.18 21.87
N GLU A 235 -12.94 3.91 21.46
CA GLU A 235 -11.84 3.01 21.87
C GLU A 235 -10.47 3.54 21.44
N ASP A 236 -10.35 4.05 20.21
CA ASP A 236 -9.14 4.68 19.69
C ASP A 236 -8.80 5.95 20.49
N VAL A 237 -9.80 6.79 20.82
CA VAL A 237 -9.59 7.99 21.65
C VAL A 237 -9.12 7.61 23.04
N GLU A 238 -9.75 6.65 23.71
CA GLU A 238 -9.34 6.20 25.04
C GLU A 238 -7.91 5.65 25.06
N TYR A 239 -7.54 4.85 24.05
CA TYR A 239 -6.19 4.34 23.91
C TYR A 239 -5.18 5.47 23.68
N TYR A 240 -5.42 6.34 22.69
CA TYR A 240 -4.48 7.41 22.36
C TYR A 240 -4.43 8.49 23.43
N GLN A 241 -5.48 8.72 24.21
CA GLN A 241 -5.43 9.61 25.38
C GLN A 241 -4.48 9.07 26.46
N LYS A 242 -4.51 7.74 26.72
CA LYS A 242 -3.58 7.09 27.66
C LYS A 242 -2.15 7.09 27.13
N ARG A 243 -1.97 6.82 25.83
CA ARG A 243 -0.65 6.79 25.17
C ARG A 243 -0.06 8.19 25.02
N ILE A 244 -0.87 9.18 24.66
CA ILE A 244 -0.50 10.58 24.44
C ILE A 244 -0.83 11.39 25.70
N TYR A 245 -0.12 11.09 26.79
CA TYR A 245 -0.35 11.68 28.11
C TYR A 245 -0.25 13.22 28.16
N GLU A 246 0.42 13.84 27.17
CA GLU A 246 0.53 15.30 27.01
C GLU A 246 -0.78 15.96 26.53
N LYS A 247 -1.69 15.20 25.91
CA LYS A 247 -2.99 15.67 25.41
C LYS A 247 -4.11 15.09 26.27
N LYS A 248 -4.35 15.72 27.42
CA LYS A 248 -5.29 15.20 28.44
C LYS A 248 -6.77 15.41 28.08
N ASN A 249 -7.10 16.37 27.23
CA ASN A 249 -8.49 16.74 26.95
C ASN A 249 -9.08 15.92 25.80
N PRO A 250 -10.14 15.13 26.01
CA PRO A 250 -10.81 14.37 24.95
C PRO A 250 -11.33 15.26 23.81
N SER A 251 -11.67 16.52 24.10
CA SER A 251 -12.06 17.51 23.09
C SER A 251 -11.00 17.71 22.00
N ASP A 252 -9.72 17.51 22.31
CA ASP A 252 -8.64 17.61 21.33
C ASP A 252 -8.75 16.55 20.22
N PHE A 253 -9.48 15.46 20.45
CA PHE A 253 -9.71 14.38 19.50
C PHE A 253 -11.06 14.49 18.76
N TRP A 254 -12.03 15.23 19.29
CA TRP A 254 -13.41 15.30 18.76
C TRP A 254 -13.85 16.67 18.23
N GLN A 255 -13.35 17.78 18.77
CA GLN A 255 -13.87 19.14 18.48
C GLN A 255 -13.06 19.90 17.43
N GLN A 256 -12.63 19.20 16.40
CA GLN A 256 -11.66 19.73 15.45
C GLN A 256 -12.27 19.93 14.07
N HIS A 257 -11.75 20.87 13.28
CA HIS A 257 -12.12 21.01 11.87
C HIS A 257 -11.68 19.76 11.06
N LEU A 258 -12.28 19.51 9.89
CA LEU A 258 -11.95 18.36 9.03
C LEU A 258 -10.45 18.25 8.68
N ASN A 259 -9.72 19.35 8.71
CA ASN A 259 -8.31 19.41 8.34
C ASN A 259 -7.37 19.20 9.53
N PHE A 260 -7.89 19.08 10.74
CA PHE A 260 -7.04 18.93 11.91
C PHE A 260 -6.50 17.51 12.06
N PHE A 261 -5.31 17.41 12.65
CA PHE A 261 -4.73 16.15 13.05
C PHE A 261 -3.89 16.27 14.32
N LEU A 262 -3.78 15.14 15.02
CA LEU A 262 -2.74 14.90 16.02
C LEU A 262 -1.66 14.03 15.39
N TYR A 263 -0.44 14.14 15.88
CA TYR A 263 0.64 13.26 15.45
C TYR A 263 1.57 12.90 16.61
N GLU A 264 2.15 11.72 16.49
CA GLU A 264 3.22 11.19 17.34
C GLU A 264 4.39 10.80 16.44
N SER A 265 5.61 11.24 16.77
CA SER A 265 6.84 10.86 16.06
C SER A 265 8.06 11.02 17.00
N LEU A 266 9.27 10.97 16.46
CA LEU A 266 10.50 11.33 17.19
C LEU A 266 11.11 12.63 16.65
N ASN A 267 11.78 13.40 17.51
CA ASN A 267 12.64 14.49 17.03
C ASN A 267 14.01 13.95 16.57
N ALA A 268 14.90 14.85 16.14
CA ALA A 268 16.26 14.50 15.72
C ALA A 268 17.10 13.82 16.82
N THR A 269 16.81 14.07 18.10
CA THR A 269 17.51 13.44 19.25
C THR A 269 16.90 12.10 19.66
N GLY A 270 15.90 11.60 18.92
CA GLY A 270 15.20 10.36 19.25
C GLY A 270 14.19 10.49 20.41
N LYS A 271 13.92 11.71 20.88
CA LYS A 271 12.89 11.97 21.90
C LYS A 271 11.52 11.99 21.23
N ARG A 272 10.55 11.35 21.90
CA ARG A 272 9.15 11.38 21.49
C ARG A 272 8.63 12.81 21.41
N ILE A 273 7.95 13.10 20.31
CA ILE A 273 7.22 14.35 20.10
C ILE A 273 5.76 14.03 19.81
N VAL A 274 4.90 14.83 20.42
CA VAL A 274 3.47 14.83 20.18
C VAL A 274 3.09 16.25 19.81
N GLY A 275 2.29 16.39 18.77
CA GLY A 275 1.78 17.69 18.38
C GLY A 275 0.41 17.60 17.73
N SER A 276 -0.05 18.76 17.32
CA SER A 276 -1.34 18.98 16.67
C SER A 276 -1.21 20.07 15.64
N GLY A 277 -1.98 20.00 14.55
CA GLY A 277 -1.96 21.03 13.52
C GLY A 277 -3.08 20.88 12.51
N GLN A 278 -3.04 21.74 11.50
CA GLN A 278 -3.95 21.69 10.35
C GLN A 278 -3.19 21.18 9.12
N PHE A 279 -3.76 20.19 8.44
CA PHE A 279 -3.20 19.64 7.22
C PHE A 279 -3.06 20.71 6.14
N LYS A 280 -1.87 20.76 5.54
CA LYS A 280 -1.59 21.59 4.36
C LYS A 280 -1.88 20.75 3.12
N PHE A 281 -3.15 20.73 2.72
CA PHE A 281 -3.58 20.00 1.53
C PHE A 281 -3.06 20.64 0.24
N LEU A 282 -3.16 19.90 -0.86
CA LEU A 282 -2.84 20.43 -2.18
C LEU A 282 -3.75 21.61 -2.53
N ASP A 283 -3.20 22.59 -3.25
CA ASP A 283 -3.92 23.79 -3.65
C ASP A 283 -5.14 23.45 -4.49
N LYS A 284 -6.25 24.15 -4.24
CA LYS A 284 -7.53 23.87 -4.89
C LYS A 284 -7.46 23.94 -6.41
N GLU A 285 -6.80 24.98 -6.94
CA GLU A 285 -6.60 25.15 -8.38
C GLU A 285 -5.77 24.01 -8.99
N PHE A 286 -4.74 23.57 -8.27
CA PHE A 286 -3.93 22.43 -8.68
C PHE A 286 -4.76 21.15 -8.74
N ILE A 287 -5.60 20.89 -7.73
CA ILE A 287 -6.51 19.73 -7.70
C ILE A 287 -7.49 19.77 -8.88
N GLU A 288 -8.13 20.91 -9.14
CA GLU A 288 -9.10 21.04 -10.24
C GLU A 288 -8.46 20.78 -11.61
N ASN A 289 -7.23 21.25 -11.81
CA ASN A 289 -6.46 20.96 -13.03
C ASN A 289 -6.06 19.49 -13.12
N LEU A 290 -5.66 18.89 -11.99
CA LEU A 290 -5.32 17.48 -11.88
C LEU A 290 -6.51 16.58 -12.21
N GLU A 291 -7.71 16.90 -11.73
CA GLU A 291 -8.94 16.16 -12.01
C GLU A 291 -9.28 16.17 -13.51
N LYS A 292 -9.11 17.30 -14.19
CA LYS A 292 -9.30 17.40 -15.65
C LYS A 292 -8.30 16.52 -16.40
N LYS A 293 -7.03 16.53 -15.99
CA LYS A 293 -5.97 15.66 -16.56
C LYS A 293 -6.27 14.18 -16.31
N SER A 294 -6.67 13.84 -15.10
CA SER A 294 -7.06 12.49 -14.67
C SER A 294 -8.20 11.91 -15.52
N LYS A 295 -9.28 12.69 -15.74
CA LYS A 295 -10.41 12.29 -16.61
C LYS A 295 -9.97 12.02 -18.05
N ARG A 296 -9.13 12.87 -18.63
CA ARG A 296 -8.59 12.68 -19.99
C ARG A 296 -7.72 11.43 -20.09
N LEU A 297 -6.85 11.22 -19.10
CA LEU A 297 -5.99 10.03 -19.01
C LEU A 297 -6.81 8.75 -18.91
N ARG A 298 -7.82 8.73 -18.04
CA ARG A 298 -8.75 7.61 -17.91
C ARG A 298 -9.40 7.24 -19.24
N ASN A 299 -10.00 8.22 -19.93
CA ASN A 299 -10.69 7.99 -21.20
C ASN A 299 -9.73 7.43 -22.26
N LYS A 300 -8.50 7.97 -22.33
CA LYS A 300 -7.46 7.48 -23.25
C LYS A 300 -7.07 6.04 -22.95
N LEU A 301 -6.79 5.72 -21.68
CA LEU A 301 -6.36 4.38 -21.28
C LEU A 301 -7.46 3.33 -21.56
N ILE A 302 -8.70 3.60 -21.15
CA ILE A 302 -9.82 2.68 -21.38
C ILE A 302 -10.06 2.47 -22.87
N LYS A 303 -9.99 3.53 -23.69
CA LYS A 303 -10.14 3.40 -25.15
C LYS A 303 -9.07 2.49 -25.73
N ASN A 304 -7.79 2.74 -25.39
CA ASN A 304 -6.67 1.92 -25.87
C ASN A 304 -6.86 0.44 -25.51
N THR A 305 -7.27 0.15 -24.28
CA THR A 305 -7.53 -1.22 -23.83
C THR A 305 -8.68 -1.86 -24.61
N LYS A 306 -9.78 -1.13 -24.86
CA LYS A 306 -10.90 -1.63 -25.68
C LYS A 306 -10.45 -1.94 -27.12
N ASP A 307 -9.62 -1.09 -27.70
CA ASP A 307 -9.11 -1.29 -29.07
C ASP A 307 -8.16 -2.50 -29.13
N GLU A 308 -7.28 -2.67 -28.14
CA GLU A 308 -6.40 -3.84 -28.03
C GLU A 308 -7.20 -5.15 -27.87
N TYR A 309 -8.26 -5.15 -27.06
CA TYR A 309 -9.16 -6.30 -26.90
C TYR A 309 -9.82 -6.71 -28.23
N LYS A 310 -10.35 -5.74 -28.98
CA LYS A 310 -10.97 -5.99 -30.29
C LYS A 310 -9.99 -6.64 -31.26
N ASN A 311 -8.75 -6.15 -31.29
CA ASN A 311 -7.72 -6.67 -32.17
C ASN A 311 -7.30 -8.11 -31.82
N LYS A 312 -7.42 -8.52 -30.56
CA LYS A 312 -7.08 -9.88 -30.09
C LYS A 312 -8.21 -10.91 -30.30
N ASN A 313 -9.35 -10.55 -30.93
CA ASN A 313 -10.51 -11.43 -31.15
C ASN A 313 -11.01 -12.15 -29.87
N MET A 314 -10.82 -11.56 -28.69
CA MET A 314 -11.29 -12.14 -27.44
C MET A 314 -12.71 -11.65 -27.15
N ILE A 315 -13.71 -12.52 -27.35
CA ILE A 315 -15.10 -12.24 -27.02
C ILE A 315 -15.30 -12.55 -25.53
N LYS A 316 -15.31 -11.52 -24.68
CA LYS A 316 -16.06 -11.54 -23.42
C LYS A 316 -16.97 -10.32 -23.37
N ASP A 317 -18.19 -10.55 -22.86
CA ASP A 317 -19.28 -9.59 -22.82
C ASP A 317 -18.90 -8.33 -22.00
N PHE A 318 -19.13 -7.13 -22.53
CA PHE A 318 -18.60 -5.87 -21.94
C PHE A 318 -19.51 -5.26 -20.86
N SER A 319 -20.62 -5.92 -20.51
CA SER A 319 -21.63 -5.43 -19.56
C SER A 319 -21.04 -5.05 -18.19
N TYR A 320 -19.96 -5.70 -17.75
CA TYR A 320 -19.29 -5.39 -16.48
C TYR A 320 -18.36 -4.18 -16.50
N LEU A 321 -18.00 -3.62 -17.66
CA LEU A 321 -17.21 -2.37 -17.72
C LEU A 321 -18.10 -1.13 -17.62
N GLU A 322 -19.41 -1.28 -17.70
CA GLU A 322 -20.40 -0.19 -17.71
C GLU A 322 -21.13 0.02 -16.38
N GLY A 323 -20.94 -0.86 -15.39
CA GLY A 323 -21.52 -0.71 -14.05
C GLY A 323 -20.70 0.18 -13.10
N GLU A 324 -21.36 1.09 -12.40
CA GLU A 324 -20.82 1.68 -11.17
C GLU A 324 -20.79 0.59 -10.08
N PRO A 325 -19.62 0.28 -9.47
CA PRO A 325 -19.59 -0.70 -8.39
C PRO A 325 -20.36 -0.15 -7.19
N THR A 326 -21.26 -0.96 -6.64
CA THR A 326 -21.96 -0.66 -5.39
C THR A 326 -20.95 -0.61 -4.23
N PRO A 327 -21.11 0.31 -3.26
CA PRO A 327 -20.27 0.33 -2.07
C PRO A 327 -20.46 -0.97 -1.28
N VAL A 328 -19.42 -1.80 -1.21
CA VAL A 328 -19.41 -3.01 -0.38
C VAL A 328 -18.90 -2.64 1.02
N ASP A 329 -19.56 -3.12 2.07
CA ASP A 329 -19.01 -3.09 3.43
C ASP A 329 -17.82 -4.06 3.47
N PRO A 330 -16.59 -3.61 3.74
CA PRO A 330 -15.44 -4.49 3.82
C PRO A 330 -15.63 -5.68 4.75
N ARG A 331 -16.42 -5.55 5.83
CA ARG A 331 -16.66 -6.65 6.79
C ARG A 331 -17.38 -7.83 6.15
N LEU A 332 -18.27 -7.56 5.18
CA LEU A 332 -18.99 -8.58 4.42
C LEU A 332 -18.09 -9.35 3.44
N ILE A 333 -16.86 -8.86 3.17
CA ILE A 333 -15.88 -9.59 2.34
C ILE A 333 -15.19 -10.69 3.16
N PHE A 334 -15.15 -10.56 4.49
CA PHE A 334 -14.45 -11.50 5.39
C PHE A 334 -15.38 -12.46 6.14
N GLU A 335 -16.69 -12.19 6.21
CA GLU A 335 -17.67 -13.07 6.87
C GLU A 335 -18.00 -14.36 6.07
N GLU A 336 -17.57 -14.48 4.80
CA GLU A 336 -17.96 -15.60 3.93
C GLU A 336 -17.16 -16.91 4.12
N ASN A 337 -16.24 -17.03 5.09
CA ASN A 337 -15.49 -18.28 5.29
C ASN A 337 -15.14 -18.54 6.78
N ILE A 338 -15.98 -19.32 7.47
CA ILE A 338 -15.64 -19.96 8.75
C ILE A 338 -15.83 -21.48 8.59
N THR A 339 -14.73 -22.23 8.55
CA THR A 339 -14.70 -23.60 9.08
C THR A 339 -13.33 -23.87 9.70
N ASP A 340 -13.37 -24.27 10.98
CA ASP A 340 -12.25 -24.59 11.86
C ASP A 340 -11.37 -25.75 11.34
N ASN A 341 -10.04 -25.64 11.49
CA ASN A 341 -9.30 -26.39 12.52
C ASN A 341 -7.77 -26.20 12.46
N ASN A 342 -7.19 -26.25 13.65
CA ASN A 342 -5.79 -25.98 13.99
C ASN A 342 -4.88 -27.21 13.98
N ASN A 343 -3.57 -26.89 13.97
CA ASN A 343 -2.39 -27.61 14.46
C ASN A 343 -1.65 -28.55 13.50
N GLU A 344 -0.62 -28.01 12.84
CA GLU A 344 0.64 -28.72 12.53
C GLU A 344 1.69 -27.72 11.99
N LEU A 345 2.51 -27.09 12.86
CA LEU A 345 3.57 -26.18 12.38
C LEU A 345 4.90 -26.19 13.16
N ASP A 346 5.08 -27.10 14.12
CA ASP A 346 6.30 -27.09 14.97
C ASP A 346 7.47 -27.97 14.51
N ILE A 347 7.42 -28.58 13.31
CA ILE A 347 8.41 -29.63 12.94
C ILE A 347 9.46 -29.22 11.90
N LEU A 348 9.32 -28.10 11.16
CA LEU A 348 10.19 -27.85 9.99
C LEU A 348 11.35 -26.83 10.16
N ILE A 349 11.71 -26.42 11.38
CA ILE A 349 12.77 -25.39 11.59
C ILE A 349 14.14 -25.96 11.99
N LYS A 350 14.34 -27.29 12.11
CA LYS A 350 15.62 -27.87 12.57
C LYS A 350 16.28 -28.86 11.61
N SER A 351 16.95 -28.34 10.59
CA SER A 351 18.10 -28.94 9.86
C SER A 351 18.37 -28.05 8.64
N GLU A 352 19.52 -27.51 8.29
CA GLU A 352 20.92 -27.81 8.59
C GLU A 352 21.73 -26.61 8.07
N ASN A 353 22.70 -26.14 8.86
CA ASN A 353 23.75 -25.24 8.38
C ASN A 353 24.91 -26.06 7.83
N SER A 354 25.40 -25.76 6.62
CA SER A 354 26.83 -25.51 6.39
C SER A 354 27.18 -25.13 4.93
N HIS A 355 28.03 -24.09 4.88
CA HIS A 355 28.83 -23.49 3.81
C HIS A 355 28.97 -24.12 2.41
N LYS A 356 28.80 -23.26 1.38
CA LYS A 356 29.88 -22.78 0.49
C LYS A 356 29.41 -21.54 -0.28
N GLN A 357 30.30 -20.59 -0.58
CA GLN A 357 29.95 -19.29 -1.16
C GLN A 357 30.27 -19.20 -2.66
N ASN A 358 29.44 -18.42 -3.34
CA ASN A 358 29.59 -17.79 -4.67
C ASN A 358 29.06 -18.50 -5.92
N SER A 359 28.52 -19.73 -5.82
CA SER A 359 27.47 -20.24 -6.73
C SER A 359 26.15 -20.55 -6.00
N LEU A 360 26.19 -20.53 -4.66
CA LEU A 360 25.04 -20.80 -3.80
C LEU A 360 24.04 -19.64 -3.71
N GLY A 361 24.44 -18.41 -4.04
CA GLY A 361 23.58 -17.23 -3.86
C GLY A 361 22.34 -17.24 -4.76
N GLU A 362 22.48 -17.62 -6.02
CA GLU A 362 21.34 -17.78 -6.93
C GLU A 362 20.49 -18.98 -6.56
N MET A 363 21.11 -20.13 -6.23
CA MET A 363 20.39 -21.32 -5.79
C MET A 363 19.63 -21.11 -4.48
N GLU A 364 20.18 -20.35 -3.52
CA GLU A 364 19.52 -20.04 -2.24
C GLU A 364 18.37 -19.04 -2.43
N LYS A 365 18.54 -18.06 -3.32
CA LYS A 365 17.48 -17.13 -3.72
C LYS A 365 16.35 -17.85 -4.44
N GLU A 366 16.68 -18.73 -5.39
CA GLU A 366 15.70 -19.55 -6.11
C GLU A 366 14.97 -20.52 -5.16
N LYS A 367 15.66 -21.09 -4.17
CA LYS A 367 15.03 -21.87 -3.10
C LYS A 367 14.05 -21.02 -2.27
N LYS A 368 14.42 -19.80 -1.87
CA LYS A 368 13.53 -18.89 -1.14
C LYS A 368 12.29 -18.51 -1.95
N ARG A 369 12.42 -18.27 -3.26
CA ARG A 369 11.27 -18.06 -4.17
C ARG A 369 10.34 -19.28 -4.18
N LYS A 370 10.89 -20.48 -4.39
CA LYS A 370 10.12 -21.73 -4.41
C LYS A 370 9.39 -21.97 -3.09
N ILE A 371 10.07 -21.77 -1.96
CA ILE A 371 9.47 -21.91 -0.63
C ILE A 371 8.34 -20.87 -0.44
N SER A 372 8.56 -19.62 -0.84
CA SER A 372 7.55 -18.57 -0.68
C SER A 372 6.32 -18.79 -1.55
N SER A 373 6.51 -19.28 -2.78
CA SER A 373 5.41 -19.72 -3.64
C SER A 373 4.64 -20.88 -3.00
N ILE A 374 5.34 -21.89 -2.47
CA ILE A 374 4.69 -23.00 -1.76
C ILE A 374 3.92 -22.52 -0.53
N LEU A 375 4.51 -21.64 0.28
CA LEU A 375 3.90 -21.12 1.50
C LEU A 375 2.64 -20.32 1.17
N PHE A 376 2.73 -19.39 0.21
CA PHE A 376 1.58 -18.61 -0.26
C PHE A 376 0.47 -19.51 -0.80
N ASN A 377 0.83 -20.49 -1.64
CA ASN A 377 -0.14 -21.40 -2.24
C ASN A 377 -0.83 -22.28 -1.17
N LYS A 378 -0.10 -22.72 -0.13
CA LYS A 378 -0.67 -23.46 1.01
C LYS A 378 -1.61 -22.60 1.84
N GLU A 379 -1.26 -21.34 2.09
CA GLU A 379 -2.15 -20.40 2.77
C GLU A 379 -3.44 -20.15 1.96
N SER A 380 -3.34 -20.09 0.62
CA SER A 380 -4.51 -19.95 -0.24
C SER A 380 -5.36 -21.23 -0.36
N GLU A 381 -4.76 -22.42 -0.23
CA GLU A 381 -5.48 -23.71 -0.28
C GLU A 381 -6.44 -23.90 0.91
N ASN A 382 -6.22 -23.21 2.03
CA ASN A 382 -7.12 -23.20 3.20
C ASN A 382 -8.26 -22.19 3.10
N ILE A 383 -8.42 -21.52 1.96
CA ILE A 383 -9.50 -20.57 1.72
C ILE A 383 -10.52 -21.25 0.80
N SER A 384 -11.73 -21.51 1.30
CA SER A 384 -12.77 -22.17 0.51
C SER A 384 -13.17 -21.27 -0.67
N TYR A 385 -12.97 -21.78 -1.88
CA TYR A 385 -13.37 -21.13 -3.12
C TYR A 385 -14.86 -21.38 -3.33
N VAL A 386 -15.69 -20.36 -3.15
CA VAL A 386 -17.08 -20.43 -3.63
C VAL A 386 -17.04 -20.34 -5.15
N ASN A 387 -17.15 -21.48 -5.81
CA ASN A 387 -17.55 -21.57 -7.20
C ASN A 387 -18.94 -20.94 -7.34
N ASN A 388 -18.99 -19.66 -7.72
CA ASN A 388 -20.20 -19.06 -8.23
C ASN A 388 -20.45 -19.63 -9.63
N ASN A 389 -20.98 -20.85 -9.69
CA ASN A 389 -21.74 -21.33 -10.83
C ASN A 389 -22.96 -20.40 -10.99
N PHE A 390 -22.77 -19.28 -11.69
CA PHE A 390 -23.87 -18.54 -12.26
C PHE A 390 -24.41 -19.36 -13.44
N ASP A 391 -25.40 -20.22 -13.15
CA ASP A 391 -26.31 -20.74 -14.16
C ASP A 391 -27.09 -19.56 -14.76
N TYR A 392 -26.68 -19.13 -15.96
CA TYR A 392 -27.48 -18.23 -16.77
C TYR A 392 -28.68 -18.99 -17.32
N LYS A 393 -29.89 -18.67 -16.84
CA LYS A 393 -31.13 -18.93 -17.57
C LYS A 393 -31.71 -17.59 -18.05
N PHE A 394 -31.54 -17.38 -19.35
CA PHE A 394 -32.17 -16.46 -20.32
C PHE A 394 -32.73 -15.12 -19.85
#